data_AF-A0A287D077-F1
#
_entry.id   AF-A0A287D077-F1
#
_cell.length_a   1.000
_cell.length_b   1.000
_cell.length_c   1.000
_cell.angle_alpha   90.00
_cell.angle_beta   90.00
_cell.angle_gamma   90.00
#
_symmetry.space_group_name_H-M   'P 1'
#
loop_
_entity.id
_entity.type
_entity.pdbx_description
1 polymer ?
#
loop_
_entity_poly.entity_id
_entity_poly.type
_entity_poly.pdbx_seq_one_letter_code
_entity_poly.pdbx_strand_id
1 'polypeptide(L)'
;ADCPAALENQDMGTGICYRCGSTEHEITKCKAKVDPALGEFPFAKCFVCGEMGHLSRSCPDNPKGLYADDRMVTVGRWAKGMSADYEEILDMPKPKKSKTKIPKVVNF
;
A
#
# COMPACT_ATOMS: atom_id res chain seq x y z
N ALA A 1 -19.97 -18.73 18.69
CA ALA A 1 -18.81 -18.15 19.38
C ALA A 1 -18.80 -16.69 19.02
N ASP A 2 -19.34 -15.86 19.92
CA ASP A 2 -19.24 -14.41 19.82
C ASP A 2 -17.78 -14.01 20.03
N CYS A 3 -17.24 -13.21 19.12
CA CYS A 3 -15.87 -12.72 19.15
C CYS A 3 -15.88 -11.25 19.62
N PRO A 4 -15.81 -10.96 20.94
CA PRO A 4 -15.82 -9.60 21.45
C PRO A 4 -14.40 -9.00 21.46
N ALA A 5 -13.81 -8.75 20.29
CA ALA A 5 -12.46 -8.17 20.22
C ALA A 5 -12.19 -7.31 18.98
N ALA A 6 -13.20 -6.62 18.43
CA ALA A 6 -13.02 -5.73 17.27
C ALA A 6 -13.52 -4.29 17.50
N LEU A 7 -13.83 -3.89 18.73
CA LEU A 7 -14.45 -2.58 19.01
C LEU A 7 -13.48 -1.51 19.55
N GLU A 8 -12.22 -1.83 19.85
CA GLU A 8 -11.25 -0.85 20.40
C GLU A 8 -10.09 -0.53 19.45
N ASN A 9 -10.36 -0.51 18.13
CA ASN A 9 -9.45 0.07 17.13
C ASN A 9 -10.21 0.85 16.04
N GLN A 10 -11.45 1.24 16.28
CA GLN A 10 -12.36 1.77 15.25
C GLN A 10 -12.21 3.26 14.94
N ASP A 11 -11.24 3.96 15.55
CA ASP A 11 -11.04 5.40 15.37
C ASP A 11 -9.62 5.75 14.88
N MET A 12 -9.00 4.85 14.11
CA MET A 12 -7.66 5.07 13.54
C MET A 12 -7.76 5.77 12.17
N GLY A 13 -8.51 6.87 12.06
CA GLY A 13 -8.45 7.78 10.90
C GLY A 13 -8.68 7.12 9.53
N THR A 14 -9.35 5.97 9.46
CA THR A 14 -9.60 5.25 8.21
C THR A 14 -10.72 5.96 7.45
N GLY A 15 -10.35 6.87 6.56
CA GLY A 15 -11.31 7.62 5.74
C GLY A 15 -11.13 9.14 5.78
N ILE A 16 -10.11 9.66 6.47
CA ILE A 16 -9.72 11.06 6.38
C ILE A 16 -8.60 11.26 5.34
N CYS A 17 -8.61 12.41 4.70
CA CYS A 17 -7.54 12.87 3.85
C CYS A 17 -6.34 13.26 4.72
N TYR A 18 -5.24 12.54 4.61
CA TYR A 18 -4.07 12.78 5.47
C TYR A 18 -3.36 14.13 5.24
N ARG A 19 -3.72 14.87 4.17
CA ARG A 19 -3.22 16.23 3.91
C ARG A 19 -4.02 17.31 4.61
N CYS A 20 -5.35 17.19 4.67
CA CYS A 20 -6.23 18.28 5.15
C CYS A 20 -7.22 17.87 6.24
N GLY A 21 -7.30 16.59 6.60
CA GLY A 21 -8.21 16.05 7.62
C GLY A 21 -9.65 15.87 7.16
N SER A 22 -10.01 16.24 5.93
CA SER A 22 -11.38 16.06 5.40
C SER A 22 -11.71 14.59 5.13
N THR A 23 -12.92 14.14 5.45
CA THR A 23 -13.44 12.81 5.09
C THR A 23 -14.08 12.75 3.70
N GLU A 24 -14.15 13.87 2.99
CA GLU A 24 -14.90 13.99 1.73
C GLU A 24 -14.12 13.41 0.53
N HIS A 25 -12.79 13.34 0.65
CA HIS A 25 -11.93 12.96 -0.46
C HIS A 25 -10.67 12.23 0.00
N GLU A 26 -10.06 11.49 -0.94
CA GLU A 26 -8.75 10.89 -0.77
C GLU A 26 -7.62 11.90 -1.03
N ILE A 27 -6.43 11.60 -0.51
CA ILE A 27 -5.19 12.38 -0.69
C ILE A 27 -4.95 12.78 -2.15
N THR A 28 -5.21 11.88 -3.09
CA THR A 28 -5.01 12.10 -4.54
C THR A 28 -5.89 13.20 -5.11
N LYS A 29 -7.09 13.39 -4.54
CA LYS A 29 -8.06 14.41 -4.96
C LYS A 29 -8.02 15.65 -4.07
N CYS A 30 -7.10 15.69 -3.11
CA CYS A 30 -6.94 16.80 -2.19
C CYS A 30 -6.43 18.05 -2.93
N LYS A 31 -7.24 19.12 -2.87
CA LYS A 31 -6.89 20.44 -3.42
C LYS A 31 -6.49 21.45 -2.34
N ALA A 32 -6.47 21.02 -1.08
CA ALA A 32 -6.12 21.89 0.03
C ALA A 32 -4.65 22.33 -0.06
N LYS A 33 -4.40 23.59 0.23
CA LYS A 33 -3.04 24.12 0.41
C LYS A 33 -2.66 23.86 1.85
N VAL A 34 -1.76 22.90 2.07
CA VAL A 34 -1.24 22.57 3.38
C VAL A 34 0.05 23.35 3.58
N ASP A 35 0.21 23.98 4.73
CA ASP A 35 1.42 24.71 5.05
C ASP A 35 2.62 23.74 5.10
N PRO A 36 3.69 24.00 4.32
CA PRO A 36 4.86 23.11 4.27
C PRO A 36 5.59 23.00 5.61
N ALA A 37 5.33 23.92 6.55
CA ALA A 37 5.86 23.88 7.90
C ALA A 37 5.32 22.71 8.74
N LEU A 38 4.11 22.19 8.44
CA LEU A 38 3.50 21.08 9.18
C LEU A 38 3.94 19.69 8.68
N GLY A 39 4.70 19.63 7.58
CA GLY A 39 5.08 18.39 6.91
C GLY A 39 4.09 17.96 5.83
N GLU A 40 4.44 16.91 5.08
CA GLU A 40 3.70 16.47 3.89
C GLU A 40 2.33 15.83 4.22
N PHE A 41 2.22 15.19 5.39
CA PHE A 41 1.02 14.47 5.83
C PHE A 41 0.70 14.69 7.31
N PRO A 42 0.27 15.90 7.69
CA PRO A 42 0.07 16.26 9.09
C PRO A 42 -1.01 15.44 9.80
N PHE A 43 -2.00 14.95 9.06
CA PHE A 43 -3.09 14.14 9.60
C PHE A 43 -2.88 12.63 9.40
N ALA A 44 -1.76 12.21 8.79
CA ALA A 44 -1.42 10.79 8.73
C ALA A 44 -0.94 10.31 10.09
N LYS A 45 -1.54 9.24 10.61
CA LYS A 45 -1.00 8.48 11.74
C LYS A 45 -0.23 7.27 11.21
N CYS A 46 1.01 7.12 11.64
CA CYS A 46 1.84 5.99 11.29
C CYS A 46 1.33 4.73 11.96
N PHE A 47 1.10 3.67 11.17
CA PHE A 47 0.65 2.38 11.71
C PHE A 47 1.79 1.57 12.35
N VAL A 48 3.04 2.02 12.24
CA VAL A 48 4.21 1.34 12.82
C VAL A 48 4.58 1.94 14.18
N CYS A 49 4.86 3.25 14.24
CA CYS A 49 5.23 3.91 15.50
C CYS A 49 4.03 4.58 16.21
N GLY A 50 2.88 4.72 15.56
CA GLY A 50 1.70 5.38 16.12
C GLY A 50 1.74 6.91 16.10
N GLU A 51 2.86 7.52 15.71
CA GLU A 51 3.02 8.97 15.65
C GLU A 51 2.36 9.58 14.42
N MET A 52 1.99 10.86 14.51
CA MET A 52 1.41 11.61 13.39
C MET A 52 2.47 12.34 12.57
N GLY A 53 2.13 12.71 11.34
CA GLY A 53 2.99 13.51 10.45
C GLY A 53 3.65 12.71 9.33
N HIS A 54 3.51 11.38 9.31
CA HIS A 54 4.06 10.52 8.26
C HIS A 54 3.24 9.24 8.05
N LEU A 55 3.40 8.63 6.88
CA LEU A 55 2.87 7.30 6.57
C LEU A 55 3.89 6.23 6.97
N SER A 56 3.44 5.00 7.25
CA SER A 56 4.33 3.90 7.67
C SER A 56 5.46 3.55 6.68
N ARG A 57 5.33 3.94 5.40
CA ARG A 57 6.37 3.78 4.38
C ARG A 57 7.53 4.78 4.55
N SER A 58 7.26 5.92 5.15
CA SER A 58 8.24 6.97 5.45
C SER A 58 8.60 6.98 6.93
N CYS A 59 8.23 5.94 7.69
CA CYS A 59 8.52 5.85 9.11
C CYS A 59 10.01 5.53 9.32
N PRO A 60 10.75 6.32 10.12
CA PRO A 60 12.16 6.07 10.40
C PRO A 60 12.38 4.73 11.12
N ASP A 61 11.41 4.31 11.93
CA ASP A 61 11.41 3.04 12.66
C ASP A 61 10.95 1.85 11.81
N ASN A 62 10.63 2.04 10.53
CA ASN A 62 10.28 0.97 9.59
C ASN A 62 11.28 0.81 8.44
N PRO A 63 12.55 0.45 8.72
CA PRO A 63 13.60 0.35 7.70
C PRO A 63 13.33 -0.74 6.65
N LYS A 64 12.40 -1.68 6.91
CA LYS A 64 12.08 -2.79 6.01
C LYS A 64 10.77 -2.61 5.24
N GLY A 65 10.04 -1.51 5.48
CA GLY A 65 8.72 -1.28 4.86
C GLY A 65 7.71 -2.39 5.18
N LEU A 66 7.93 -3.10 6.29
CA LEU A 66 7.07 -4.21 6.71
C LEU A 66 5.83 -3.57 7.31
N TYR A 67 4.73 -3.66 6.58
CA TYR A 67 3.43 -3.54 7.20
C TYR A 67 3.18 -4.85 7.94
N ALA A 68 2.62 -4.78 9.15
CA ALA A 68 2.07 -5.95 9.81
C ALA A 68 0.87 -6.42 8.97
N ASP A 69 1.15 -7.16 7.90
CA ASP A 69 0.15 -7.83 7.11
C ASP A 69 -0.52 -8.87 8.02
N ASP A 70 -1.65 -8.48 8.58
CA ASP A 70 -2.61 -9.34 9.29
C ASP A 70 -3.24 -10.41 8.36
N ARG A 71 -2.53 -10.85 7.31
CA ARG A 71 -2.91 -11.95 6.42
C ARG A 71 -1.76 -12.74 5.83
N MET A 72 -0.56 -12.72 6.41
CA MET A 72 0.42 -13.78 6.13
C MET A 72 0.38 -14.90 7.18
N VAL A 73 -0.77 -15.57 7.27
CA VAL A 73 -0.72 -17.04 7.38
C VAL A 73 -0.28 -17.52 6.00
N THR A 74 1.01 -17.38 5.70
CA THR A 74 1.60 -18.17 4.62
C THR A 74 1.45 -19.61 5.07
N VAL A 75 0.38 -20.27 4.65
CA VAL A 75 0.34 -21.74 4.67
C VAL A 75 1.63 -22.16 4.02
N GLY A 76 2.50 -22.83 4.79
CA GLY A 76 3.88 -23.06 4.45
C GLY A 76 4.02 -23.48 2.99
N ARG A 77 4.92 -22.80 2.26
CA ARG A 77 5.51 -23.21 0.97
C ARG A 77 4.61 -24.17 0.17
N TRP A 78 3.65 -23.61 -0.57
CA TRP A 78 2.81 -24.36 -1.51
C TRP A 78 3.71 -25.23 -2.39
N ALA A 79 3.64 -26.55 -2.21
CA ALA A 79 4.34 -27.50 -3.05
C ALA A 79 3.76 -27.42 -4.48
N LYS A 80 4.65 -27.55 -5.47
CA LYS A 80 4.30 -27.54 -6.90
C LYS A 80 3.26 -28.65 -7.17
N GLY A 81 2.01 -28.27 -7.49
CA GLY A 81 0.98 -29.21 -7.97
C GLY A 81 -0.29 -29.35 -7.13
N MET A 82 -0.53 -28.49 -6.14
CA MET A 82 -1.78 -28.48 -5.38
C MET A 82 -2.72 -27.38 -5.90
N SER A 83 -3.27 -27.59 -7.09
CA SER A 83 -4.43 -26.84 -7.60
C SER A 83 -5.45 -27.85 -8.16
N ALA A 84 -6.73 -27.63 -7.89
CA ALA A 84 -7.80 -28.60 -8.13
C ALA A 84 -8.34 -28.63 -9.58
N ASP A 85 -7.84 -27.77 -10.46
CA ASP A 85 -8.32 -27.66 -11.85
C ASP A 85 -7.18 -27.98 -12.83
N TYR A 86 -6.95 -29.28 -13.09
CA TYR A 86 -6.05 -29.78 -14.13
C TYR A 86 -6.87 -30.38 -15.28
N GLU A 87 -7.02 -29.61 -16.36
CA GLU A 87 -7.24 -30.15 -17.71
C GLU A 87 -6.15 -29.56 -18.61
N GLU A 88 -5.54 -30.43 -19.42
CA GLU A 88 -4.30 -30.19 -20.17
C GLU A 88 -4.50 -29.20 -21.33
N ILE A 89 -4.15 -27.92 -21.11
CA ILE A 89 -4.02 -26.97 -22.22
C ILE A 89 -2.58 -27.04 -22.74
N LEU A 90 -2.41 -27.69 -23.89
CA LEU A 90 -1.16 -27.79 -24.63
C LEU A 90 -0.51 -26.42 -24.83
N ASP A 91 0.81 -26.37 -24.56
CA ASP A 91 1.72 -25.23 -24.64
C ASP A 91 1.38 -24.19 -25.73
N MET A 92 0.90 -23.02 -25.31
CA MET A 92 0.95 -21.80 -26.11
C MET A 92 2.24 -21.02 -25.82
N PRO A 93 3.04 -20.65 -26.84
CA PRO A 93 4.32 -19.99 -26.62
C PRO A 93 4.16 -18.58 -26.04
N LYS A 94 4.93 -18.29 -24.99
CA LYS A 94 4.97 -17.00 -24.27
C LYS A 94 5.20 -15.80 -25.22
N PRO A 95 4.42 -14.70 -25.11
CA PRO A 95 4.68 -13.49 -25.88
C PRO A 95 5.97 -12.81 -25.40
N LYS A 96 6.92 -12.59 -26.32
CA LYS A 96 8.18 -11.89 -26.05
C LYS A 96 7.89 -10.38 -25.92
N LYS A 97 8.10 -9.82 -24.73
CA LYS A 97 7.99 -8.38 -24.46
C LYS A 97 9.08 -7.63 -25.26
N SER A 98 8.67 -6.76 -26.18
CA SER A 98 9.56 -5.87 -26.92
C SER A 98 10.06 -4.73 -26.03
N LYS A 99 11.36 -4.44 -26.09
CA LYS A 99 11.99 -3.32 -25.37
C LYS A 99 11.91 -2.08 -26.25
N THR A 100 11.08 -1.10 -25.88
CA THR A 100 11.04 0.21 -26.54
C THR A 100 12.31 1.00 -26.19
N LYS A 101 13.09 1.39 -27.19
CA LYS A 101 14.25 2.29 -27.02
C LYS A 101 13.75 3.74 -27.03
N ILE A 102 14.10 4.50 -26.00
CA ILE A 102 13.82 5.93 -25.89
C ILE A 102 14.87 6.68 -26.72
N PRO A 103 14.50 7.54 -27.69
CA PRO A 103 15.47 8.35 -28.41
C PRO A 103 15.99 9.48 -27.53
N LYS A 104 17.29 9.75 -27.61
CA LYS A 104 17.92 10.90 -26.94
C LYS A 104 17.70 12.14 -27.81
N VAL A 105 16.98 13.12 -27.27
CA VAL A 105 16.90 14.47 -27.86
C VAL A 105 18.17 15.24 -27.48
N VAL A 106 18.78 15.91 -28.45
CA VAL A 106 19.83 16.91 -28.21
C VAL A 106 19.31 18.23 -28.72
N ASN A 107 19.37 19.26 -27.87
CA ASN A 107 18.92 20.61 -28.16
C ASN A 107 20.13 21.43 -28.63
N PHE A 108 19.93 22.23 -29.67
CA PHE A 108 20.89 23.23 -30.16
C PHE A 108 20.67 24.57 -29.47
#